data_AF-A0A838UKR6-F1
#
_entry.id   AF-A0A838UKR6-F1
#
_cell.length_a   1.000
_cell.length_b   1.000
_cell.length_c   1.000
_cell.angle_alpha   90.00
_cell.angle_beta   90.00
_cell.angle_gamma   90.00
#
_symmetry.space_group_name_H-M   'P 1'
#
loop_
_entity.id
_entity.type
_entity.pdbx_description
1 polymer ?
#
loop_
_entity_poly.entity_id
_entity_poly.type
_entity_poly.pdbx_seq_one_letter_code
_entity_poly.pdbx_strand_id
1 'polypeptide(L)'
;MTDDAPEAELSLHAAQAQVEASIQALGGYWPPLANLARLFEECGEVARVVNQTHGPKRRKPGEPTPEVAEELGDALYTLLVLANSLEVDLTTALRAVLAKYEQRDRGTG
;
A
#
# COMPACT_ATOMS: atom_id res chain seq x y z
N MET A 1 35.58 8.64 -0.39
CA MET A 1 34.65 9.77 -0.44
C MET A 1 33.39 9.22 -1.10
N THR A 2 32.52 8.61 -0.31
CA THR A 2 31.25 8.09 -0.78
C THR A 2 30.34 9.29 -1.05
N ASP A 3 29.89 9.38 -2.29
CA ASP A 3 28.96 10.39 -2.78
C ASP A 3 27.60 10.10 -2.14
N ASP A 4 27.36 10.66 -0.97
CA ASP A 4 26.11 10.55 -0.21
C ASP A 4 25.15 11.63 -0.74
N ALA A 5 24.82 11.54 -2.03
CA ALA A 5 23.69 12.27 -2.57
C ALA A 5 22.45 11.71 -1.85
N PRO A 6 21.60 12.56 -1.23
CA PRO A 6 20.41 12.05 -0.56
C PRO A 6 19.58 11.28 -1.57
N GLU A 7 19.26 10.01 -1.26
CA GLU A 7 18.32 9.24 -2.05
C GLU A 7 17.05 10.06 -2.22
N ALA A 8 16.63 10.26 -3.47
CA ALA A 8 15.45 11.05 -3.77
C ALA A 8 14.23 10.41 -3.09
N GLU A 9 13.50 11.21 -2.32
CA GLU A 9 12.32 10.76 -1.57
C GLU A 9 11.28 10.15 -2.53
N LEU A 10 10.77 8.96 -2.19
CA LEU A 10 9.78 8.26 -3.01
C LEU A 10 8.39 8.89 -2.80
N SER A 11 7.99 9.79 -3.70
CA SER A 11 6.62 10.31 -3.73
C SER A 11 5.60 9.25 -4.20
N LEU A 12 4.32 9.41 -3.85
CA LEU A 12 3.24 8.54 -4.34
C LEU A 12 3.16 8.50 -5.88
N HIS A 13 3.35 9.65 -6.52
CA HIS A 13 3.40 9.72 -7.99
C HIS A 13 4.59 8.91 -8.53
N ALA A 14 5.77 9.03 -7.92
CA ALA A 14 6.94 8.25 -8.32
C ALA A 14 6.72 6.74 -8.08
N ALA A 15 6.06 6.36 -6.98
CA ALA A 15 5.68 4.98 -6.72
C ALA A 15 4.69 4.44 -7.77
N GLN A 16 3.65 5.20 -8.12
CA GLN A 16 2.72 4.82 -9.21
C GLN A 16 3.44 4.64 -10.54
N ALA A 17 4.41 5.50 -10.88
CA ALA A 17 5.21 5.37 -12.09
C ALA A 17 6.14 4.14 -12.08
N GLN A 18 6.76 3.83 -10.94
CA GLN A 18 7.59 2.63 -10.80
C GLN A 18 6.77 1.33 -10.91
N VAL A 19 5.58 1.31 -10.32
CA VAL A 19 4.63 0.18 -10.43
C VAL A 19 4.13 0.03 -11.86
N GLU A 20 3.78 1.13 -12.53
CA GLU A 20 3.40 1.14 -13.95
C GLU A 20 4.49 0.48 -14.81
N ALA A 21 5.72 0.97 -14.72
CA ALA A 21 6.83 0.44 -15.49
C ALA A 21 7.06 -1.07 -15.24
N SER A 22 6.96 -1.48 -13.97
CA SER A 22 7.13 -2.89 -13.58
C SER A 22 6.03 -3.79 -14.13
N ILE A 23 4.76 -3.37 -14.03
CA ILE A 23 3.62 -4.16 -14.51
C ILE A 23 3.59 -4.23 -16.03
N GLN A 24 3.93 -3.14 -16.74
CA GLN A 24 4.03 -3.16 -18.20
C GLN A 24 5.13 -4.11 -18.67
N ALA A 25 6.28 -4.16 -17.99
CA ALA A 25 7.35 -5.12 -18.27
C ALA A 25 6.91 -6.58 -18.07
N LEU A 26 5.91 -6.83 -17.22
CA LEU A 26 5.34 -8.16 -16.94
C LEU A 26 4.15 -8.53 -17.86
N GLY A 27 3.78 -7.67 -18.81
CA GLY A 27 2.69 -7.92 -19.76
C GLY A 27 1.38 -7.18 -19.47
N GLY A 28 1.41 -6.21 -18.56
CA GLY A 28 0.28 -5.32 -18.28
C GLY A 28 -0.60 -5.79 -17.11
N TYR A 29 -1.66 -5.02 -16.85
CA TYR A 29 -2.56 -5.23 -15.72
C TYR A 29 -3.48 -6.43 -15.91
N TRP A 30 -3.76 -7.14 -14.80
CA TRP A 30 -4.89 -8.05 -14.72
C TRP A 30 -6.22 -7.26 -14.71
N PRO A 31 -7.36 -7.92 -14.99
CA PRO A 31 -8.66 -7.27 -14.88
C PRO A 31 -8.90 -6.66 -13.48
N PRO A 32 -9.61 -5.52 -13.36
CA PRO A 32 -9.74 -4.80 -12.08
C PRO A 32 -10.26 -5.64 -10.91
N LEU A 33 -11.17 -6.59 -11.17
CA LEU A 33 -11.69 -7.48 -10.12
C LEU A 33 -10.63 -8.46 -9.59
N ALA A 34 -9.67 -8.88 -10.42
CA ALA A 34 -8.57 -9.72 -9.99
C ALA A 34 -7.58 -8.92 -9.12
N ASN A 35 -7.26 -7.68 -9.52
CA ASN A 35 -6.44 -6.78 -8.73
C ASN A 35 -7.11 -6.44 -7.37
N LEU A 36 -8.43 -6.24 -7.38
CA LEU A 36 -9.21 -6.01 -6.15
C LEU A 36 -9.18 -7.24 -5.23
N ALA A 37 -9.36 -8.44 -5.77
CA ALA A 37 -9.28 -9.68 -4.99
C ALA A 37 -7.91 -9.83 -4.32
N ARG A 38 -6.82 -9.51 -5.05
CA ARG A 38 -5.46 -9.51 -4.51
C ARG A 38 -5.29 -8.49 -3.38
N LEU A 39 -5.81 -7.27 -3.52
CA LEU A 39 -5.78 -6.27 -2.43
C LEU A 39 -6.45 -6.79 -1.15
N PHE A 40 -7.56 -7.52 -1.28
CA PHE A 40 -8.23 -8.12 -0.12
C PHE A 40 -7.46 -9.30 0.49
N GLU A 41 -6.72 -10.06 -0.33
CA GLU A 41 -5.78 -11.08 0.14
C GLU A 41 -4.73 -10.43 1.06
N GLU A 42 -4.04 -9.38 0.60
CA GLU A 42 -3.03 -8.69 1.40
C GLU A 42 -3.61 -8.03 2.66
N CYS A 43 -4.84 -7.51 2.59
CA CYS A 43 -5.52 -7.02 3.79
C CYS A 43 -5.78 -8.13 4.83
N GLY A 44 -6.04 -9.36 4.38
CA GLY A 44 -6.15 -10.53 5.25
C GLY A 44 -4.84 -10.89 5.93
N GLU A 45 -3.73 -10.80 5.19
CA GLU A 45 -2.38 -11.04 5.71
C GLU A 45 -1.95 -9.97 6.71
N VAL A 46 -2.24 -8.68 6.42
CA VAL A 46 -2.08 -7.56 7.38
C VAL A 46 -2.87 -7.84 8.66
N ALA A 47 -4.13 -8.26 8.55
CA ALA A 47 -4.95 -8.58 9.72
C ALA A 47 -4.37 -9.74 10.53
N ARG A 48 -3.85 -10.78 9.85
CA ARG A 48 -3.19 -11.92 10.49
C ARG A 48 -1.97 -11.48 11.29
N VAL A 49 -1.04 -10.73 10.68
CA VAL A 49 0.20 -10.32 11.36
C VAL A 49 -0.07 -9.34 12.50
N VAL A 50 -1.00 -8.39 12.33
CA VAL A 50 -1.40 -7.46 13.41
C VAL A 50 -1.99 -8.23 14.59
N ASN A 51 -2.85 -9.21 14.35
CA ASN A 51 -3.42 -10.03 15.42
C ASN A 51 -2.36 -10.90 16.12
N GLN A 52 -1.38 -11.42 15.37
CA GLN A 52 -0.27 -12.19 15.95
C GLN A 52 0.66 -11.31 16.82
N THR A 53 0.90 -10.07 16.41
CA THR A 53 1.81 -9.14 17.09
C THR A 53 1.13 -8.42 18.27
N HIS A 54 -0.11 -7.95 18.09
CA HIS A 54 -0.80 -7.10 19.06
C HIS A 54 -2.05 -7.74 19.69
N GLY A 55 -2.63 -8.75 19.06
CA GLY A 55 -3.87 -9.40 19.48
C GLY A 55 -3.71 -10.57 20.47
N PRO A 56 -4.81 -11.21 20.88
CA PRO A 56 -4.80 -12.28 21.88
C PRO A 56 -4.20 -13.60 21.38
N LYS A 57 -4.12 -13.79 20.06
CA LYS A 57 -3.58 -15.02 19.45
C LYS A 57 -2.08 -14.85 19.17
N ARG A 58 -1.26 -15.12 20.19
CA ARG A 58 0.21 -15.05 20.08
C ARG A 58 0.75 -16.09 19.10
N ARG A 59 1.89 -15.76 18.49
CA ARG A 59 2.67 -16.64 17.60
C ARG A 59 3.03 -17.94 18.31
N LYS A 60 2.99 -19.07 17.59
CA LYS A 60 3.59 -20.31 18.10
C LYS A 60 5.12 -20.18 18.05
N PRO A 61 5.86 -20.77 19.01
CA PRO A 61 7.32 -20.80 18.94
C PRO A 61 7.79 -21.45 17.63
N GLY A 62 8.67 -20.77 16.88
CA GLY A 62 9.25 -21.26 15.64
C GLY A 62 8.38 -21.11 14.39
N GLU A 63 7.20 -20.47 14.48
CA GLU A 63 6.39 -20.15 13.30
C GLU A 63 7.00 -18.93 12.57
N PRO A 64 7.51 -19.09 11.33
CA PRO A 64 7.90 -17.95 10.51
C PRO A 64 6.64 -17.14 10.23
N THR A 65 6.70 -15.85 10.47
CA THR A 65 5.57 -14.96 10.28
C THR A 65 6.14 -13.64 9.79
N PRO A 66 5.68 -13.14 8.63
CA PRO A 66 6.11 -11.86 8.08
C PRO A 66 6.01 -10.72 9.08
N GLU A 67 6.77 -9.66 8.85
CA GLU A 67 6.69 -8.45 9.67
C GLU A 67 5.49 -7.60 9.24
N VAL A 68 4.95 -6.80 10.17
CA VAL A 68 3.82 -5.90 9.86
C VAL A 68 4.15 -4.97 8.69
N ALA A 69 5.42 -4.53 8.60
CA ALA A 69 5.89 -3.66 7.53
C ALA A 69 5.86 -4.33 6.15
N GLU A 70 6.12 -5.64 6.08
CA GLU A 70 6.12 -6.41 4.82
C GLU A 70 4.70 -6.47 4.25
N GLU A 71 3.74 -6.92 5.06
CA GLU A 71 2.34 -7.07 4.64
C GLU A 71 1.68 -5.71 4.34
N LEU A 72 2.04 -4.65 5.07
CA LEU A 72 1.60 -3.29 4.73
C LEU A 72 2.20 -2.79 3.41
N GLY A 73 3.44 -3.20 3.11
CA GLY A 73 4.08 -2.93 1.82
C GLY A 73 3.36 -3.63 0.68
N ASP A 74 3.01 -4.90 0.84
CA ASP A 74 2.28 -5.68 -0.16
C ASP A 74 0.86 -5.15 -0.38
N ALA A 75 0.17 -4.77 0.69
CA ALA A 75 -1.13 -4.08 0.60
C ALA A 75 -1.03 -2.73 -0.14
N LEU A 76 0.02 -1.95 0.12
CA LEU A 76 0.24 -0.68 -0.59
C LEU A 76 0.58 -0.93 -2.06
N TYR A 77 1.42 -1.91 -2.37
CA TYR A 77 1.77 -2.29 -3.74
C TYR A 77 0.53 -2.71 -4.53
N THR A 78 -0.31 -3.58 -3.97
CA THR A 78 -1.54 -4.05 -4.63
C THR A 78 -2.57 -2.94 -4.78
N LEU A 79 -2.63 -1.98 -3.86
CA LEU A 79 -3.41 -0.75 -4.02
C LEU A 79 -2.89 0.12 -5.18
N LEU A 80 -1.57 0.29 -5.32
CA LEU A 80 -0.95 1.01 -6.43
C LEU A 80 -1.28 0.34 -7.78
N VAL A 81 -1.18 -0.99 -7.84
CA VAL A 81 -1.55 -1.78 -9.03
C VAL A 81 -3.01 -1.57 -9.40
N LEU A 82 -3.92 -1.67 -8.43
CA LEU A 82 -5.35 -1.46 -8.65
C LEU A 82 -5.63 -0.02 -9.14
N ALA A 83 -5.04 0.98 -8.48
CA ALA A 83 -5.24 2.38 -8.82
C ALA A 83 -4.77 2.69 -10.24
N ASN A 84 -3.57 2.25 -10.63
CA ASN A 84 -3.07 2.43 -11.99
C ASN A 84 -3.97 1.70 -13.01
N SER A 85 -4.41 0.47 -12.73
CA SER A 85 -5.30 -0.28 -13.62
C SER A 85 -6.68 0.38 -13.84
N LEU A 86 -7.05 1.31 -12.97
CA LEU A 86 -8.28 2.10 -13.01
C LEU A 86 -8.03 3.57 -13.40
N GLU A 87 -6.80 3.92 -13.77
CA GLU A 87 -6.39 5.30 -14.13
C GLU A 87 -6.65 6.32 -13.01
N VAL A 88 -6.45 5.91 -11.74
CA VAL A 88 -6.65 6.75 -10.56
C VAL A 88 -5.32 7.34 -10.08
N ASP A 89 -5.26 8.67 -9.99
CA ASP A 89 -4.18 9.39 -9.31
C ASP A 89 -4.37 9.33 -7.77
N LEU A 90 -3.55 8.52 -7.10
CA LEU A 90 -3.62 8.35 -5.65
C LEU A 90 -3.13 9.58 -4.88
N THR A 91 -2.25 10.39 -5.47
CA THR A 91 -1.80 11.64 -4.83
C THR A 91 -2.98 12.61 -4.73
N THR A 92 -3.71 12.77 -5.83
CA THR A 92 -4.93 13.59 -5.86
C THR A 92 -6.02 13.02 -4.95
N ALA A 93 -6.27 11.71 -5.02
CA ALA A 93 -7.29 11.05 -4.20
C ALA A 93 -7.02 11.19 -2.69
N LEU A 94 -5.77 10.97 -2.27
CA LEU A 94 -5.37 11.09 -0.86
C LEU A 94 -5.49 12.55 -0.38
N ARG A 95 -5.02 13.53 -1.17
CA ARG A 95 -5.17 14.96 -0.85
C ARG A 95 -6.62 15.35 -0.64
N ALA A 96 -7.52 14.87 -1.49
CA ALA A 96 -8.96 15.16 -1.38
C ALA A 96 -9.57 14.60 -0.08
N VAL A 97 -9.21 13.37 0.31
CA VAL A 97 -9.67 12.75 1.56
C VAL A 97 -9.12 13.48 2.79
N LEU A 98 -7.84 13.85 2.79
CA LEU A 98 -7.22 14.57 3.91
C LEU A 98 -7.88 15.94 4.11
N ALA A 99 -8.08 16.70 3.02
CA ALA A 99 -8.77 18.00 3.09
C ALA A 99 -10.21 17.87 3.64
N LYS A 100 -10.92 16.81 3.27
CA LYS A 100 -12.27 16.53 3.79
C LYS A 100 -12.27 16.27 5.30
N TYR A 101 -11.29 15.53 5.82
CA TYR A 101 -11.17 15.25 7.25
C TYR A 101 -10.76 16.49 8.05
N GLU A 102 -9.82 17.30 7.53
CA GLU A 102 -9.45 18.57 8.16
C GLU A 102 -10.64 19.54 8.29
N GLN A 103 -11.50 19.60 7.27
CA GLN A 103 -12.71 20.44 7.29
C GLN A 103 -13.75 19.91 8.28
N ARG A 104 -13.91 18.58 8.37
CA ARG A 104 -14.82 17.96 9.34
C ARG A 104 -14.39 18.27 10.76
N ASP A 105 -13.11 18.11 11.08
CA ASP A 105 -12.59 18.35 12.43
C ASP A 105 -12.72 19.82 12.85
N ARG A 106 -12.62 20.76 11.90
CA ARG A 106 -12.85 22.20 12.15
C ARG A 106 -14.34 22.58 12.30
N GLY A 107 -15.27 21.75 11.83
CA GLY A 107 -16.71 22.00 11.88
C GLY A 107 -17.45 21.33 13.05
N THR A 108 -16.73 20.62 13.92
CA THR A 108 -17.27 19.95 15.12
C THR A 108 -16.49 20.33 16.38
N GLY A 109 -16.46 21.63 16.68
CA GLY A 109 -16.06 22.21 17.97
C GLY A 109 -17.14 23.15 18.50
#